data_AF-A0A7D4YDB1-F1
#
_entry.id   AF-A0A7D4YDB1-F1
#
_cell.length_a   1.000
_cell.length_b   1.000
_cell.length_c   1.000
_cell.angle_alpha   90.00
_cell.angle_beta   90.00
_cell.angle_gamma   90.00
#
_symmetry.space_group_name_H-M   'P 1'
#
loop_
_entity.id
_entity.type
_entity.pdbx_description
1 polymer ?
#
loop_
_entity_poly.entity_id
_entity_poly.type
_entity_poly.pdbx_seq_one_letter_code
_entity_poly.pdbx_strand_id
1 'polypeptide(L)'
;MGKEPSDSRAVRYLAENGPSPREELPVQNLATTVRALIGTLNISGGPGGGGSTAGVAGGLTEVAYLRGEHDLEAVVEAWIDANEEQVEQLSADSVRRRLRASVPREQRDVVSEVLSAAGHEVDYTGRGGRQTDPFECSLCGSSVPDIAAHLPECPEG
;
A
#
# COMPACT_ATOMS: atom_id res chain seq x y z
N MET A 1 1.05 34.41 24.20
CA MET A 1 0.32 33.87 23.02
C MET A 1 1.02 32.60 22.59
N GLY A 2 0.36 31.45 22.69
CA GLY A 2 0.87 30.22 22.10
C GLY A 2 0.83 30.34 20.58
N LYS A 3 1.86 29.86 19.88
CA LYS A 3 1.87 29.81 18.41
C LYS A 3 0.72 28.91 17.96
N GLU A 4 -0.05 29.35 16.97
CA GLU A 4 -1.10 28.52 16.41
C GLU A 4 -0.48 27.28 15.74
N PRO A 5 -1.15 26.12 15.76
CA PRO A 5 -0.62 24.90 15.15
C PRO A 5 -0.34 25.06 13.64
N SER A 6 -1.12 25.91 12.96
CA SER A 6 -0.96 26.34 11.57
C SER A 6 0.34 27.11 11.31
N ASP A 7 0.91 27.76 12.33
CA ASP A 7 2.19 28.48 12.23
C ASP A 7 3.42 27.57 12.33
N SER A 8 3.21 26.25 12.47
CA SER A 8 4.29 25.28 12.47
C SER A 8 5.06 25.35 11.15
N ARG A 9 6.39 25.35 11.23
CA ARG A 9 7.27 25.27 10.05
C ARG A 9 6.96 24.06 9.17
N ALA A 10 6.56 22.94 9.77
CA ALA A 10 6.18 21.75 9.01
C ALA A 10 4.86 21.94 8.26
N VAL A 11 3.89 22.66 8.83
CA VAL A 11 2.61 22.94 8.17
C VAL A 11 2.83 23.91 7.01
N ARG A 12 3.58 24.99 7.24
CA ARG A 12 3.94 25.94 6.19
C ARG A 12 4.73 25.30 5.06
N TYR A 13 5.69 24.45 5.40
CA TYR A 13 6.47 23.71 4.39
C TYR A 13 5.56 22.86 3.50
N LEU A 14 4.65 22.07 4.08
CA LEU A 14 3.72 21.25 3.31
C LEU A 14 2.74 22.10 2.49
N ALA A 15 2.26 23.23 3.01
CA ALA A 15 1.39 24.14 2.27
C ALA A 15 2.10 24.78 1.05
N GLU A 16 3.42 24.98 1.14
CA GLU A 16 4.22 25.58 0.08
C GLU A 16 4.75 24.56 -0.95
N ASN A 17 5.06 23.33 -0.51
CA ASN A 17 5.74 22.31 -1.33
C ASN A 17 4.82 21.14 -1.71
N GLY A 18 3.62 21.05 -1.14
CA GLY A 18 2.72 19.92 -1.32
C GLY A 18 3.07 18.73 -0.42
N PRO A 19 2.53 17.53 -0.71
CA PRO A 19 2.94 16.29 -0.06
C PRO A 19 4.44 16.03 -0.29
N SER A 20 5.18 15.68 0.77
CA SER A 20 6.64 15.52 0.66
C SER A 20 7.17 14.42 1.56
N PRO A 21 8.36 13.85 1.26
CA PRO A 21 9.04 12.91 2.14
C PRO A 21 9.15 13.41 3.58
N ARG A 22 8.91 12.51 4.54
CA ARG A 22 8.90 12.83 5.97
C ARG A 22 10.24 13.39 6.45
N GLU A 23 11.33 12.94 5.85
CA GLU A 23 12.71 13.36 6.14
C GLU A 23 13.03 14.78 5.67
N GLU A 24 12.32 15.26 4.64
CA GLU A 24 12.49 16.63 4.12
C GLU A 24 11.81 17.68 5.00
N LEU A 25 10.90 17.26 5.91
CA LEU A 25 10.24 18.20 6.80
C LEU A 25 11.27 18.93 7.68
N PRO A 26 11.16 20.26 7.84
CA PRO A 26 12.09 21.07 8.62
C PRO A 26 12.02 20.77 10.13
N VAL A 27 11.02 20.01 10.57
CA VAL A 27 10.83 19.59 11.96
C VAL A 27 10.44 18.13 12.01
N GLN A 28 11.31 17.30 12.59
CA GLN A 28 11.06 15.87 12.75
C GLN A 28 10.14 15.58 13.95
N ASN A 29 10.33 16.31 15.05
CA ASN A 29 9.51 16.17 16.26
C ASN A 29 8.33 17.14 16.26
N LEU A 30 7.21 16.70 15.67
CA LEU A 30 5.98 17.48 15.63
C LEU A 30 5.28 17.47 17.00
N ALA A 31 4.80 18.64 17.45
CA ALA A 31 3.91 18.75 18.60
C ALA A 31 2.58 18.04 18.33
N THR A 32 1.90 17.56 19.39
CA THR A 32 0.65 16.80 19.28
C THR A 32 -0.43 17.53 18.47
N THR A 33 -0.55 18.85 18.66
CA THR A 33 -1.51 19.68 17.90
C THR A 33 -1.19 19.74 16.41
N VAL A 34 0.09 19.77 16.04
CA VAL A 34 0.55 19.76 14.65
C VAL A 34 0.34 18.38 14.01
N ARG A 35 0.52 17.29 14.77
CA ARG A 35 0.23 15.92 14.31
C ARG A 35 -1.25 15.68 14.01
N ALA A 36 -2.15 16.50 14.53
CA ALA A 36 -3.57 16.43 14.17
C ALA A 36 -3.80 16.96 12.74
N LEU A 37 -3.00 17.93 12.29
CA LEU A 37 -3.09 18.54 10.96
C LEU A 37 -2.29 17.78 9.90
N ILE A 38 -1.17 17.17 10.30
CA ILE A 38 -0.29 16.42 9.37
C ILE A 38 -0.65 14.93 9.39
N GLY A 39 -0.96 14.40 8.22
CA GLY A 39 -1.05 12.97 7.94
C GLY A 39 0.28 12.43 7.41
N THR A 40 0.46 11.12 7.51
CA THR A 40 1.56 10.40 6.86
C THR A 40 1.00 9.20 6.11
N LEU A 41 1.37 9.08 4.84
CA LEU A 41 1.15 7.90 4.03
C LEU A 41 2.40 7.03 4.12
N ASN A 42 2.21 5.79 4.57
CA ASN A 42 3.23 4.76 4.56
C ASN A 42 2.59 3.41 4.25
N ILE A 43 3.39 2.46 3.78
CA ILE A 43 2.99 1.06 3.76
C ILE A 43 3.77 0.32 4.84
N SER A 44 3.09 -0.07 5.92
CA SER A 44 3.70 -0.90 6.95
C SER A 44 3.92 -2.32 6.38
N GLY A 45 5.16 -2.76 6.29
CA GLY A 45 5.50 -4.14 5.95
C GLY A 45 5.12 -5.10 7.08
N GLY A 46 3.95 -5.74 6.99
CA GLY A 46 3.60 -6.86 7.85
C GLY A 46 2.12 -7.26 7.79
N PRO A 47 1.78 -8.57 7.77
CA PRO A 47 0.42 -9.04 7.93
C PRO A 47 0.01 -8.89 9.41
N GLY A 48 -0.43 -7.71 9.80
CA GLY A 48 -0.80 -7.40 11.19
C GLY A 48 -0.82 -5.90 11.43
N GLY A 49 -1.88 -5.25 10.97
CA GLY A 49 -2.07 -3.81 11.11
C GLY A 49 -2.10 -3.37 12.58
N GLY A 50 -1.26 -2.39 12.91
CA GLY A 50 -1.24 -1.73 14.20
C GLY A 50 -0.40 -0.48 14.09
N GLY A 51 -1.06 0.69 14.12
CA GLY A 51 -0.42 1.99 13.98
C GLY A 51 0.79 2.13 14.91
N SER A 52 1.96 2.31 14.33
CA SER A 52 3.16 2.74 15.04
C SER A 52 4.11 3.33 14.03
N THR A 53 4.50 4.57 14.25
CA THR A 53 5.58 5.31 13.56
C THR A 53 6.95 4.74 13.93
N ALA A 54 7.08 3.41 13.94
CA ALA A 54 8.25 2.69 14.37
C ALA A 54 8.72 1.80 13.22
N GLY A 55 9.61 2.36 12.40
CA GLY A 55 10.38 1.64 11.39
C GLY A 55 9.52 1.13 10.24
N VAL A 56 9.57 1.83 9.11
CA VAL A 56 9.06 1.29 7.85
C VAL A 56 9.82 -0.02 7.57
N ALA A 57 9.14 -1.14 7.79
CA ALA A 57 9.66 -2.44 7.40
C ALA A 57 9.76 -2.46 5.86
N GLY A 58 10.99 -2.31 5.34
CA GLY A 58 11.28 -2.45 3.91
C GLY A 58 12.02 -1.28 3.25
N GLY A 59 12.42 -0.22 3.97
CA GLY A 59 13.21 0.88 3.38
C GLY A 59 12.43 1.82 2.47
N LEU A 60 11.11 1.88 2.63
CA LEU A 60 10.24 2.79 1.90
C LEU A 60 10.13 4.14 2.63
N THR A 61 10.12 5.21 1.86
CA THR A 61 9.98 6.59 2.30
C THR A 61 8.52 6.88 2.65
N GLU A 62 8.31 7.45 3.84
CA GLU A 62 7.00 7.97 4.25
C GLU A 62 6.74 9.34 3.63
N VAL A 63 5.52 9.60 3.15
CA VAL A 63 5.13 10.92 2.65
C VAL A 63 4.21 11.61 3.65
N ALA A 64 4.57 12.81 4.07
CA ALA A 64 3.77 13.66 4.92
C ALA A 64 2.87 14.59 4.09
N TYR A 65 1.66 14.88 4.58
CA TYR A 65 0.69 15.74 3.90
C TYR A 65 -0.21 16.48 4.89
N LEU A 66 -0.88 17.55 4.43
CA LEU A 66 -1.87 18.28 5.23
C LEU A 66 -3.25 17.62 5.09
N ARG A 67 -3.81 17.19 6.22
CA ARG A 67 -5.14 16.58 6.27
C ARG A 67 -6.21 17.61 5.91
N GLY A 68 -7.02 17.27 4.92
CA GLY A 68 -8.13 18.14 4.48
C GLY A 68 -7.72 19.29 3.57
N GLU A 69 -6.43 19.42 3.24
CA GLU A 69 -5.92 20.39 2.26
C GLU A 69 -5.32 19.69 1.04
N HIS A 70 -4.53 18.62 1.24
CA HIS A 70 -3.98 17.86 0.13
C HIS A 70 -4.93 16.73 -0.28
N ASP A 71 -5.18 16.64 -1.60
CA ASP A 71 -5.95 15.53 -2.18
C ASP A 71 -5.16 14.23 -2.12
N LEU A 72 -5.88 13.11 -1.95
CA LEU A 72 -5.24 11.80 -1.83
C LEU A 72 -4.44 11.44 -3.09
N GLU A 73 -4.91 11.84 -4.27
CA GLU A 73 -4.22 11.64 -5.55
C GLU A 73 -2.79 12.15 -5.49
N ALA A 74 -2.60 13.43 -5.18
CA ALA A 74 -1.28 14.06 -5.06
C ALA A 74 -0.41 13.40 -3.96
N VAL A 75 -1.02 12.90 -2.89
CA VAL A 75 -0.29 12.20 -1.82
C VAL A 75 0.22 10.84 -2.29
N VAL A 76 -0.57 10.11 -3.09
CA VAL A 76 -0.18 8.81 -3.64
C VAL A 76 0.88 9.00 -4.74
N GLU A 77 0.74 10.01 -5.60
CA GLU A 77 1.75 10.37 -6.61
C GLU A 77 3.10 10.68 -5.95
N ALA A 78 3.11 11.59 -4.98
CA ALA A 78 4.34 11.92 -4.24
C ALA A 78 4.95 10.69 -3.53
N TRP A 79 4.11 9.72 -3.12
CA TRP A 79 4.61 8.48 -2.53
C TRP A 79 5.23 7.56 -3.57
N ILE A 80 4.64 7.44 -4.77
CA ILE A 80 5.22 6.67 -5.88
C ILE A 80 6.57 7.28 -6.27
N ASP A 81 6.63 8.60 -6.47
CA ASP A 81 7.85 9.32 -6.84
C ASP A 81 8.96 9.14 -5.80
N ALA A 82 8.63 9.25 -4.51
CA ALA A 82 9.60 9.07 -3.42
C ALA A 82 10.07 7.62 -3.23
N ASN A 83 9.43 6.65 -3.89
CA ASN A 83 9.70 5.22 -3.75
C ASN A 83 9.84 4.50 -5.10
N GLU A 84 10.12 5.22 -6.19
CA GLU A 84 10.09 4.71 -7.57
C GLU A 84 10.90 3.41 -7.68
N GLU A 85 12.16 3.43 -7.22
CA GLU A 85 13.09 2.29 -7.30
C GLU A 85 12.59 1.05 -6.53
N GLN A 86 11.95 1.25 -5.37
CA GLN A 86 11.41 0.15 -4.56
C GLN A 86 10.06 -0.33 -5.11
N VAL A 87 9.25 0.56 -5.69
CA VAL A 87 7.96 0.22 -6.30
C VAL A 87 8.19 -0.65 -7.53
N GLU A 88 9.22 -0.38 -8.34
CA GLU A 88 9.61 -1.23 -9.47
C GLU A 88 10.03 -2.65 -9.06
N GLN A 89 10.63 -2.80 -7.88
CA GLN A 89 11.05 -4.10 -7.34
C GLN A 89 9.89 -4.90 -6.72
N LEU A 90 8.77 -4.23 -6.42
CA LEU A 90 7.58 -4.85 -5.85
C LEU A 90 6.55 -5.15 -6.95
N SER A 91 5.74 -6.20 -6.76
CA SER A 91 4.62 -6.40 -7.67
C SER A 91 3.57 -5.30 -7.50
N ALA A 92 3.02 -4.82 -8.61
CA ALA A 92 1.97 -3.79 -8.63
C ALA A 92 0.78 -4.15 -7.72
N ASP A 93 0.38 -5.43 -7.68
CA ASP A 93 -0.68 -5.90 -6.80
C ASP A 93 -0.33 -5.77 -5.32
N SER A 94 0.93 -6.04 -4.96
CA SER A 94 1.41 -5.93 -3.58
C SER A 94 1.43 -4.48 -3.12
N VAL A 95 1.95 -3.57 -3.95
CA VAL A 95 1.93 -2.12 -3.71
C VAL A 95 0.51 -1.62 -3.56
N ARG A 96 -0.37 -1.94 -4.52
CA ARG A 96 -1.79 -1.58 -4.51
C ARG A 96 -2.49 -2.07 -3.25
N ARG A 97 -2.35 -3.35 -2.89
CA ARG A 97 -3.02 -3.93 -1.72
C ARG A 97 -2.63 -3.22 -0.44
N ARG A 98 -1.34 -2.88 -0.29
CA ARG A 98 -0.81 -2.20 0.89
C ARG A 98 -1.26 -0.74 0.95
N LEU A 99 -1.15 0.01 -0.15
CA LEU A 99 -1.63 1.40 -0.21
C LEU A 99 -3.14 1.49 0.04
N ARG A 100 -3.95 0.61 -0.56
CA ARG A 100 -5.39 0.52 -0.28
C ARG A 100 -5.70 0.21 1.19
N ALA A 101 -4.81 -0.47 1.91
CA ALA A 101 -4.97 -0.74 3.34
C ALA A 101 -4.63 0.48 4.21
N SER A 102 -3.76 1.38 3.73
CA SER A 102 -3.33 2.59 4.42
C SER A 102 -4.31 3.78 4.27
N VAL A 103 -5.33 3.66 3.41
CA VAL A 103 -6.33 4.71 3.16
C VAL A 103 -7.74 4.28 3.57
N PRO A 104 -8.67 5.23 3.86
CA PRO A 104 -10.08 4.94 4.11
C PRO A 104 -10.71 4.16 2.96
N ARG A 105 -11.69 3.29 3.28
CA ARG A 105 -12.28 2.35 2.32
C ARG A 105 -12.88 3.04 1.10
N GLU A 106 -13.50 4.18 1.33
CA GLU A 106 -14.17 5.05 0.37
C GLU A 106 -13.20 5.76 -0.58
N GLN A 107 -11.91 5.83 -0.26
CA GLN A 107 -10.88 6.48 -1.08
C GLN A 107 -9.95 5.47 -1.78
N ARG A 108 -10.24 4.17 -1.64
CA ARG A 108 -9.40 3.10 -2.16
C ARG A 108 -9.34 3.01 -3.68
N ASP A 109 -10.32 3.56 -4.37
CA ASP A 109 -10.38 3.51 -5.83
C ASP A 109 -9.43 4.54 -6.44
N VAL A 110 -9.28 5.71 -5.81
CA VAL A 110 -8.25 6.71 -6.14
C VAL A 110 -6.85 6.08 -6.18
N VAL A 111 -6.51 5.25 -5.18
CA VAL A 111 -5.22 4.53 -5.16
C VAL A 111 -5.05 3.64 -6.40
N SER A 112 -6.12 2.98 -6.84
CA SER A 112 -6.04 2.10 -8.01
C SER A 112 -5.93 2.90 -9.31
N GLU A 113 -6.61 4.04 -9.39
CA GLU A 113 -6.56 4.95 -10.54
C GLU A 113 -5.15 5.55 -10.70
N VAL A 114 -4.58 6.09 -9.63
CA VAL A 114 -3.22 6.67 -9.66
C VAL A 114 -2.16 5.63 -10.03
N LEU A 115 -2.22 4.44 -9.42
CA LEU A 115 -1.28 3.37 -9.76
C LEU A 115 -1.42 2.94 -11.23
N SER A 116 -2.64 2.87 -11.75
CA SER A 116 -2.85 2.52 -13.17
C SER A 116 -2.33 3.62 -14.10
N ALA A 117 -2.55 4.90 -13.75
CA ALA A 117 -2.02 6.05 -14.49
C ALA A 117 -0.47 6.08 -14.49
N ALA A 118 0.15 5.67 -13.38
CA ALA A 118 1.60 5.50 -13.24
C ALA A 118 2.15 4.23 -13.94
N GLY A 119 1.31 3.44 -14.63
CA GLY A 119 1.73 2.23 -15.33
C GLY A 119 1.86 0.97 -14.46
N HIS A 120 1.45 1.04 -13.19
CA HIS A 120 1.39 -0.11 -12.27
C HIS A 120 0.03 -0.81 -12.33
N GLU A 121 -0.38 -1.22 -13.54
CA GLU A 121 -1.64 -1.92 -13.73
C GLU A 121 -1.57 -3.34 -13.13
N VAL A 122 -2.62 -3.72 -12.41
CA VAL A 122 -2.73 -5.07 -11.86
C VAL A 122 -3.43 -5.95 -12.87
N ASP A 123 -2.72 -6.96 -13.36
CA ASP A 123 -3.33 -8.01 -14.17
C ASP A 123 -4.26 -8.87 -13.30
N TYR A 124 -5.55 -8.81 -13.59
CA TYR A 124 -6.57 -9.64 -12.95
C TYR A 124 -6.84 -10.96 -13.70
N THR A 125 -6.21 -11.17 -14.85
CA THR A 125 -6.35 -12.42 -15.59
C THR A 125 -5.82 -13.57 -14.71
N GLY A 126 -6.70 -14.53 -14.41
CA GLY A 126 -6.38 -15.69 -13.56
C GLY A 126 -6.74 -15.56 -12.07
N ARG A 127 -7.02 -14.36 -11.54
CA ARG A 127 -7.41 -14.17 -10.13
C ARG A 127 -8.93 -14.20 -9.96
N GLY A 128 -9.53 -15.35 -10.23
CA GLY A 128 -10.99 -15.53 -10.14
C GLY A 128 -11.52 -16.81 -10.80
N GLY A 129 -10.69 -17.52 -11.55
CA GLY A 129 -11.01 -18.88 -11.95
C GLY A 129 -11.00 -19.78 -10.72
N ARG A 130 -12.16 -20.38 -10.40
CA ARG A 130 -12.18 -21.70 -9.76
C ARG A 130 -11.12 -22.52 -10.49
N GLN A 131 -10.18 -23.17 -9.80
CA GLN A 131 -9.20 -24.03 -10.46
C GLN A 131 -9.98 -25.03 -11.34
N THR A 132 -10.00 -24.80 -12.65
CA THR A 132 -10.71 -25.62 -13.64
C THR A 132 -9.83 -26.72 -14.19
N ASP A 133 -8.52 -26.55 -14.05
CA ASP A 133 -7.55 -27.52 -14.51
C ASP A 133 -7.54 -28.70 -13.53
N PRO A 134 -7.87 -29.92 -13.99
CA PRO A 134 -7.84 -31.09 -13.14
C PRO A 134 -6.40 -31.35 -12.69
N PHE A 135 -6.25 -31.75 -11.43
CA PHE A 135 -4.99 -32.14 -10.84
C PHE A 135 -4.49 -33.46 -11.44
N GLU A 136 -3.20 -33.59 -11.68
CA GLU A 136 -2.61 -34.88 -12.04
C GLU A 136 -2.26 -35.67 -10.78
N CYS A 137 -2.82 -36.88 -10.64
CA CYS A 137 -2.49 -37.77 -9.53
C CYS A 137 -1.11 -38.37 -9.73
N SER A 138 -0.16 -38.08 -8.83
CA SER A 138 1.21 -38.61 -8.90
C SER A 138 1.34 -40.13 -8.68
N LEU A 139 0.26 -40.80 -8.26
CA LEU A 139 0.26 -42.25 -8.01
C LEU A 139 -0.20 -43.03 -9.26
N CYS A 140 -1.32 -42.64 -9.87
CA CYS A 140 -1.91 -43.37 -10.99
C CYS A 140 -1.85 -42.61 -12.33
N GLY A 141 -1.30 -41.40 -12.36
CA GLY A 141 -1.20 -40.54 -13.54
C GLY A 141 -2.54 -40.01 -14.06
N SER A 142 -3.64 -40.21 -13.33
CA SER A 142 -4.97 -39.77 -13.76
C SER A 142 -5.19 -38.28 -13.50
N SER A 143 -5.80 -37.58 -14.46
CA SER A 143 -6.20 -36.19 -14.31
C SER A 143 -7.57 -36.12 -13.63
N VAL A 144 -7.62 -35.58 -12.41
CA VAL A 144 -8.78 -35.61 -11.51
C VAL A 144 -9.15 -34.22 -11.00
N PRO A 145 -10.44 -33.90 -10.84
CA PRO A 145 -10.86 -32.57 -10.41
C PRO A 145 -10.51 -32.25 -8.95
N ASP A 146 -10.32 -33.28 -8.12
CA ASP A 146 -9.96 -33.16 -6.71
C ASP A 146 -9.10 -34.38 -6.28
N ILE A 147 -7.86 -34.13 -5.87
CA ILE A 147 -6.95 -35.17 -5.39
C ILE A 147 -7.49 -35.83 -4.12
N ALA A 148 -8.07 -35.06 -3.19
CA ALA A 148 -8.51 -35.56 -1.90
C ALA A 148 -9.70 -36.53 -2.04
N ALA A 149 -10.60 -36.25 -2.97
CA ALA A 149 -11.72 -37.14 -3.29
C ALA A 149 -11.29 -38.38 -4.09
N HIS A 150 -10.22 -38.27 -4.91
CA HIS A 150 -9.72 -39.39 -5.72
C HIS A 150 -8.86 -40.39 -4.93
N LEU A 151 -8.08 -39.94 -3.94
CA LEU A 151 -7.15 -40.79 -3.18
C LEU A 151 -7.77 -42.11 -2.64
N PRO A 152 -8.99 -42.15 -2.08
CA PRO A 152 -9.63 -43.38 -1.60
C PRO A 152 -10.02 -44.37 -2.70
N GLU A 153 -10.18 -43.89 -3.94
CA GLU A 153 -10.58 -44.68 -5.11
C GLU A 153 -9.41 -44.88 -6.09
N CYS A 154 -8.20 -44.45 -5.70
CA CYS A 154 -7.02 -44.56 -6.52
C CYS A 154 -6.63 -46.04 -6.65
N PRO A 155 -6.48 -46.59 -7.88
CA PRO A 155 -6.17 -48.01 -8.07
C PRO A 155 -4.78 -48.42 -7.58
N GLU A 156 -3.91 -47.44 -7.26
CA GLU A 156 -2.57 -47.63 -6.70
C GLU A 156 -2.47 -47.24 -5.22
N GLY A 157 -3.62 -46.98 -4.55
CA GLY A 157 -3.74 -46.57 -3.15
C GLY A 157 -3.88 -47.70 -2.15
#